data_AF-A0A956FKL0-F1
#
_entry.id   AF-A0A956FKL0-F1
#
_cell.length_a   1.000
_cell.length_b   1.000
_cell.length_c   1.000
_cell.angle_alpha   90.00
_cell.angle_beta   90.00
_cell.angle_gamma   90.00
#
_symmetry.space_group_name_H-M   'P 1'
#
loop_
_entity.id
_entity.type
_entity.pdbx_description
1 polymer ?
#
loop_
_entity_poly.entity_id
_entity_poly.type
_entity_poly.pdbx_seq_one_letter_code
_entity_poly.pdbx_strand_id
1 'polypeptide(L)' 'RRPLRDVAYQANTIEFWSSCDMIGGEGTYRLGGSFNDGKGEPSQSNAVSHGCPPARFKANVLNTGGAK' A
#
# COMPACT_ATOMS: atom_id res chain seq x y z
N ARG A 1 4.05 3.48 -20.24
CA ARG A 1 4.71 3.65 -18.92
C ARG A 1 5.58 2.42 -18.68
N ARG A 2 6.83 2.58 -18.21
CA ARG A 2 7.75 1.47 -17.94
C ARG A 2 7.63 1.04 -16.46
N PRO A 3 7.49 -0.25 -16.13
CA PRO A 3 7.55 -0.73 -14.75
C PRO A 3 8.87 -0.32 -14.07
N LEU A 4 8.80 0.02 -12.78
CA LEU A 4 9.97 0.29 -11.94
C LEU A 4 10.26 -0.92 -11.05
N ARG A 5 11.53 -1.13 -10.71
CA ARG A 5 11.98 -2.14 -9.73
C ARG A 5 12.82 -1.45 -8.66
N ASP A 6 13.04 -2.13 -7.54
CA ASP A 6 13.89 -1.67 -6.45
C ASP A 6 13.47 -0.29 -5.93
N VAL A 7 12.17 -0.15 -5.61
CA VAL A 7 11.59 1.07 -5.09
C VAL A 7 10.92 0.84 -3.73
N ALA A 8 11.05 1.80 -2.84
CA ALA A 8 10.30 1.88 -1.58
C ALA A 8 9.74 3.29 -1.39
N TYR A 9 8.69 3.44 -0.60
CA TYR A 9 8.22 4.75 -0.14
C TYR A 9 8.56 4.95 1.33
N GLN A 10 8.90 6.18 1.71
CA GLN A 10 9.25 6.54 3.07
C GLN A 10 8.40 7.73 3.54
N ALA A 11 7.77 7.59 4.69
CA ALA A 11 7.03 8.62 5.42
C ALA A 11 6.76 8.13 6.85
N ASN A 12 6.45 9.03 7.78
CA ASN A 12 5.82 8.63 9.03
C ASN A 12 4.31 8.37 8.80
N THR A 13 3.68 7.64 9.73
CA THR A 13 2.29 7.20 9.57
C THR A 13 1.32 8.37 9.38
N ILE A 14 1.45 9.44 10.17
CA ILE A 14 0.52 10.57 10.13
C ILE A 14 0.66 11.33 8.82
N GLU A 15 1.89 11.62 8.40
CA GLU A 15 2.19 12.28 7.13
C GLU A 15 1.70 11.46 5.92
N PHE A 16 1.94 10.16 5.93
CA PHE A 16 1.52 9.28 4.82
C PHE A 16 0.00 9.29 4.66
N TRP A 17 -0.76 9.07 5.74
CA TRP A 17 -2.22 9.07 5.64
C TRP A 17 -2.79 10.45 5.32
N SER A 18 -2.16 11.52 5.84
CA SER A 18 -2.55 12.90 5.53
C SER A 18 -2.22 13.31 4.09
N SER A 19 -1.35 12.57 3.38
CA SER A 19 -0.98 12.85 1.99
C SER A 19 -1.93 12.27 0.95
N CYS A 20 -3.01 11.61 1.38
CA CYS A 20 -4.08 11.13 0.51
C CYS A 20 -4.80 12.34 -0.12
N ASP A 21 -4.61 12.55 -1.42
CA ASP A 21 -5.17 13.71 -2.13
C ASP A 21 -6.17 13.33 -3.22
N MET A 22 -6.46 12.04 -3.39
CA MET A 22 -7.48 11.53 -4.31
C MET A 22 -7.93 10.12 -3.92
N ILE A 23 -9.24 9.87 -4.03
CA ILE A 23 -9.85 8.56 -3.86
C ILE A 23 -10.67 8.26 -5.12
N GLY A 24 -10.63 7.03 -5.60
CA GLY A 24 -11.42 6.58 -6.74
C GLY A 24 -12.92 6.63 -6.44
N GLY A 25 -13.73 6.92 -7.47
CA GLY A 25 -15.19 6.94 -7.34
C GLY A 25 -15.79 5.56 -7.07
N GLU A 26 -17.10 5.52 -6.82
CA GLU A 26 -17.84 4.31 -6.43
C GLU A 26 -17.60 3.11 -7.35
N GLY A 27 -17.60 3.31 -8.68
CA GLY A 27 -17.36 2.24 -9.66
C GLY A 27 -15.96 1.62 -9.63
N THR A 28 -15.04 2.15 -8.82
CA THR A 28 -13.68 1.62 -8.65
C THR A 28 -13.52 0.76 -7.40
N TYR A 29 -14.54 0.70 -6.52
CA TYR A 29 -14.49 -0.11 -5.31
C TYR A 29 -14.32 -1.59 -5.64
N ARG A 30 -13.42 -2.26 -4.92
CA ARG A 30 -13.22 -3.71 -5.00
C ARG A 30 -13.10 -4.28 -3.60
N LEU A 31 -13.77 -5.41 -3.35
CA LEU A 31 -13.57 -6.22 -2.15
C LEU A 31 -12.40 -7.18 -2.38
N GLY A 32 -11.31 -6.97 -1.63
CA GLY A 32 -10.17 -7.89 -1.59
C GLY A 32 -10.24 -8.81 -0.38
N GLY A 33 -9.57 -9.96 -0.46
CA GLY A 33 -9.47 -10.92 0.65
C GLY A 33 -8.12 -11.63 0.68
N SER A 34 -7.74 -12.12 1.86
CA SER A 34 -6.53 -12.89 2.13
C SER A 34 -6.84 -13.99 3.15
N PHE A 35 -6.15 -15.14 3.03
CA PHE A 35 -6.21 -16.23 4.01
C PHE A 35 -5.16 -16.09 5.12
N ASN A 36 -4.42 -14.97 5.14
CA ASN A 36 -3.40 -14.65 6.13
C ASN A 36 -3.51 -13.20 6.60
N ASP A 37 -3.13 -12.94 7.85
CA ASP A 37 -3.27 -11.62 8.48
C ASP A 37 -2.18 -10.62 8.05
N GLY A 38 -1.12 -11.09 7.37
CA GLY A 38 0.00 -10.25 6.95
C GLY A 38 0.85 -9.68 8.10
N LYS A 39 0.68 -10.19 9.32
CA LYS A 39 1.51 -9.87 10.48
C LYS A 39 2.85 -10.59 10.41
N GLY A 40 3.89 -9.98 10.99
CA GLY A 40 5.20 -10.59 11.18
C GLY A 40 5.20 -11.58 12.35
N GLU A 41 5.54 -11.09 13.54
CA GLU A 41 5.61 -11.90 14.77
C GLU A 41 4.73 -11.33 15.91
N PRO A 42 3.91 -12.16 16.59
CA PRO A 42 3.64 -13.56 16.28
C PRO A 42 2.82 -13.69 14.98
N SER A 43 3.13 -14.69 14.16
CA SER A 43 2.34 -14.98 12.96
C SER A 43 0.90 -15.35 13.33
N GLN A 44 -0.05 -14.84 12.56
CA GLN A 44 -1.48 -15.14 12.70
C GLN A 44 -2.11 -15.40 11.33
N SER A 45 -3.08 -16.30 11.29
CA SER A 45 -3.81 -16.70 10.08
C SER A 45 -5.30 -16.67 10.32
N ASN A 46 -6.01 -15.96 9.44
CA ASN A 46 -7.47 -15.92 9.38
C ASN A 46 -7.92 -15.54 7.96
N ALA A 47 -9.20 -15.77 7.67
CA ALA A 47 -9.86 -15.24 6.48
C ALA A 47 -10.24 -13.77 6.72
N VAL A 48 -9.48 -12.84 6.11
CA VAL A 48 -9.70 -11.39 6.24
C VAL A 48 -10.14 -10.80 4.91
N SER A 49 -11.04 -9.81 4.96
CA SER A 49 -11.48 -9.07 3.77
C SER A 49 -11.68 -7.59 4.07
N HIS A 50 -11.30 -6.76 3.12
CA HIS A 50 -11.50 -5.31 3.14
C HIS A 50 -11.73 -4.83 1.72
N GLY A 51 -12.71 -3.95 1.54
CA GLY A 51 -12.91 -3.32 0.24
C GLY A 51 -12.53 -1.86 0.28
N CYS A 52 -11.89 -1.42 -0.79
CA CYS A 52 -11.52 -0.03 -0.98
C CYS A 52 -11.53 0.32 -2.48
N PRO A 53 -11.76 1.59 -2.82
CA PRO A 53 -11.34 2.11 -4.10
C PRO A 53 -9.81 2.34 -4.10
N PRO A 54 -9.19 2.52 -5.28
CA PRO A 54 -7.84 3.04 -5.37
C PRO A 54 -7.72 4.41 -4.70
N ALA A 55 -6.60 4.68 -4.05
CA ALA A 55 -6.29 5.99 -3.46
C ALA A 55 -4.90 6.46 -3.91
N ARG A 56 -4.72 7.78 -4.02
CA ARG A 56 -3.46 8.41 -4.40
C ARG A 56 -2.85 9.07 -3.18
N PHE A 57 -1.61 8.68 -2.89
CA PHE A 57 -0.81 9.24 -1.81
C PHE A 57 0.43 9.91 -2.39
N LYS A 58 0.88 10.99 -1.75
CA LYS A 58 2.20 11.59 -2.02
C LYS A 58 3.19 11.06 -0.99
N ALA A 59 4.31 10.52 -1.44
CA ALA A 59 5.35 10.02 -0.55
C ALA A 59 6.72 10.21 -1.20
N ASN A 60 7.77 10.25 -0.37
CA ASN A 60 9.14 10.21 -0.85
C ASN A 60 9.44 8.80 -1.39
N VAL A 61 9.84 8.69 -2.65
CA VAL A 61 10.15 7.40 -3.29
C VAL A 61 11.67 7.21 -3.32
N LEU A 62 12.13 6.14 -2.69
CA LEU A 62 13.52 5.75 -2.59
C LEU A 62 13.87 4.73 -3.67
N ASN A 63 15.09 4.81 -4.20
CA ASN A 63 15.71 3.74 -4.96
C ASN A 63 16.43 2.80 -3.98
N THR A 64 15.99 1.54 -3.88
CA THR A 64 16.52 0.53 -2.97
C THR A 64 17.47 -0.45 -3.66
N GLY A 65 17.83 -0.21 -4.93
CA GLY A 65 18.67 -1.13 -5.71
C GLY A 65 20.12 -1.23 -5.24
N GLY A 66 20.56 -0.31 -4.37
CA GLY A 66 21.95 -0.18 -3.93
C GLY A 66 22.91 0.18 -5.06
N ALA A 67 24.07 0.73 -4.72
CA ALA A 67 25.24 0.56 -5.58
C ALA A 67 25.65 -0.91 -5.44
N LYS A 68 25.49 -1.70 -6.51
CA LYS A 68 26.28 -2.92 -6.63
C LYS A 68 27.74 -2.55 -6.83
#